data_AF-A0A3D2AL84-F1
#
_entry.id   AF-A0A3D2AL84-F1
#
_cell.length_a   1.000
_cell.length_b   1.000
_cell.length_c   1.000
_cell.angle_alpha   90.00
_cell.angle_beta   90.00
_cell.angle_gamma   90.00
#
_symmetry.space_group_name_H-M   'P 1'
#
loop_
_entity.id
_entity.type
_entity.pdbx_description
1 polymer ?
#
loop_
_entity_poly.entity_id
_entity_poly.type
_entity_poly.pdbx_seq_one_letter_code
_entity_poly.pdbx_strand_id
1 'polypeptide(L)'
;DAHYLDFWGEHESMWDMPFRCKVCPDGIGEASDIAVADTWVLGSPKREDTDTDLGTNAAIARTTAGATLLAEAAAAGALVIDRDITPDHMSTYQPHQLTKKYAAWPRYQGLKDAGRLMPQTERLRIQALADEMPDAVNAQQRQGTLARVKAGKADQPTPKPCS
;
A
#
# COMPACT_ATOMS: atom_id res chain seq x y z
N ASP A 1 11.85 22.56 12.85
CA ASP A 1 11.86 21.54 11.78
C ASP A 1 10.77 20.53 12.03
N ALA A 2 10.06 20.11 10.98
CA ALA A 2 9.00 19.10 11.09
C ALA A 2 9.61 17.71 10.91
N HIS A 3 9.38 16.82 11.88
CA HIS A 3 9.87 15.44 11.83
C HIS A 3 8.98 14.57 10.93
N TYR A 4 9.52 13.51 10.32
CA TYR A 4 8.74 12.57 9.50
C TYR A 4 7.48 12.06 10.23
N LEU A 5 7.65 11.68 11.50
CA LEU A 5 6.57 11.19 12.36
C LEU A 5 5.60 12.30 12.81
N ASP A 6 5.96 13.58 12.69
CA ASP A 6 5.02 14.67 12.98
C ASP A 6 3.98 14.81 11.87
N PHE A 7 4.31 14.35 10.65
CA PHE A 7 3.39 14.32 9.52
C PHE A 7 2.66 12.97 9.40
N TRP A 8 3.38 11.86 9.55
CA TRP A 8 2.83 10.51 9.34
C TRP A 8 2.32 9.85 10.62
N GLY A 9 2.60 10.38 11.80
CA GLY A 9 2.31 9.69 13.06
C GLY A 9 3.19 8.46 13.27
N GLU A 10 3.05 7.84 14.44
CA GLU A 10 3.93 6.75 14.89
C GLU A 10 3.41 5.36 14.47
N HIS A 11 2.15 5.28 14.04
CA HIS A 11 1.48 4.04 13.66
C HIS A 11 0.53 4.27 12.48
N GLU A 12 0.35 3.24 11.64
CA GLU A 12 -0.56 3.31 10.48
C GLU A 12 -2.01 3.64 10.83
N SER A 13 -2.42 3.43 12.09
CA SER A 13 -3.74 3.80 12.60
C SER A 13 -3.95 5.31 12.68
N MET A 14 -2.88 6.09 12.70
CA MET A 14 -2.90 7.56 12.68
C MET A 14 -3.03 8.13 11.27
N TRP A 15 -2.90 7.31 10.23
CA TRP A 15 -2.99 7.76 8.84
C TRP A 15 -4.45 8.02 8.47
N ASP A 16 -4.78 9.29 8.20
CA ASP A 16 -6.09 9.64 7.67
C ASP A 16 -6.18 9.26 6.19
N MET A 17 -6.50 7.99 5.95
CA MET A 17 -6.65 7.45 4.61
C MET A 17 -8.10 7.55 4.11
N PRO A 18 -8.32 8.18 2.94
CA PRO A 18 -9.55 8.04 2.16
C PRO A 18 -10.01 6.59 2.08
N PHE A 19 -11.33 6.38 2.11
CA PHE A 19 -11.90 5.03 2.01
C PHE A 19 -11.45 4.30 0.73
N ARG A 20 -11.28 5.01 -0.40
CA ARG A 20 -10.72 4.44 -1.64
C ARG A 20 -9.35 3.78 -1.45
N CYS A 21 -8.49 4.33 -0.59
CA CYS A 21 -7.17 3.76 -0.30
C CYS A 21 -7.27 2.49 0.54
N LYS A 22 -8.37 2.31 1.29
CA LYS A 22 -8.63 1.09 2.08
C LYS A 22 -9.12 -0.07 1.20
N VAL A 23 -9.67 0.22 0.02
CA VAL A 23 -10.16 -0.81 -0.92
C VAL A 23 -9.30 -0.90 -2.17
N CYS A 24 -8.24 -0.10 -2.29
CA CYS A 24 -7.32 -0.19 -3.42
C CYS A 24 -6.65 -1.57 -3.45
N PRO A 25 -6.71 -2.32 -4.57
CA PRO A 25 -6.12 -3.65 -4.69
C PRO A 25 -4.65 -3.59 -5.14
N ASP A 26 -4.14 -2.40 -5.44
CA ASP A 26 -2.75 -2.15 -5.83
C ASP A 26 -2.20 -1.00 -4.97
N GLY A 27 -1.48 -1.38 -3.92
CA GLY A 27 -0.83 -0.44 -3.01
C GLY A 27 0.67 -0.23 -3.31
N ILE A 28 1.22 -0.96 -4.28
CA ILE A 28 2.67 -1.03 -4.54
C ILE A 28 3.04 -0.70 -6.00
N GLY A 29 2.08 -0.18 -6.77
CA GLY A 29 2.28 0.17 -8.17
C GLY A 29 2.64 -1.05 -9.02
N GLU A 30 1.83 -2.11 -9.00
CA GLU A 30 2.06 -3.34 -9.78
C GLU A 30 2.15 -3.09 -11.30
N ALA A 31 1.55 -2.01 -11.79
CA ALA A 31 1.57 -1.62 -13.20
C ALA A 31 2.68 -0.62 -13.58
N SER A 32 3.54 -0.21 -12.63
CA SER A 32 4.61 0.77 -12.90
C SER A 32 5.84 0.13 -13.56
N ASP A 33 6.61 0.92 -14.31
CA ASP A 33 7.93 0.51 -14.78
C ASP A 33 8.91 0.33 -13.60
N ILE A 34 8.83 1.28 -12.65
CA ILE A 34 9.60 1.29 -11.39
C ILE A 34 8.65 1.64 -10.25
N ALA A 35 8.61 0.78 -9.23
CA ALA A 35 7.99 1.08 -7.94
C ALA A 35 9.09 1.32 -6.89
N VAL A 36 8.94 2.32 -6.05
CA VAL A 36 9.90 2.66 -4.99
C VAL A 36 9.17 2.73 -3.65
N ALA A 37 9.77 2.18 -2.61
CA ALA A 37 9.25 2.20 -1.25
C ALA A 37 10.38 2.41 -0.24
N ASP A 38 10.07 2.96 0.93
CA ASP A 38 10.96 2.93 2.09
C ASP A 38 11.18 1.48 2.57
N THR A 39 12.32 1.24 3.23
CA THR A 39 12.72 -0.09 3.72
C THR A 39 12.73 -0.17 5.24
N TRP A 40 11.99 0.70 5.93
CA TRP A 40 11.89 0.60 7.38
C TRP A 40 11.17 -0.68 7.77
N VAL A 41 11.74 -1.42 8.71
CA VAL A 41 11.14 -2.67 9.20
C VAL A 41 9.78 -2.35 9.83
N LEU A 42 8.75 -3.11 9.44
CA LEU A 42 7.35 -2.88 9.80
C LEU A 42 6.71 -1.60 9.23
N GLY A 43 7.37 -0.91 8.30
CA GLY A 43 6.78 0.18 7.50
C GLY A 43 6.75 1.54 8.19
N SER A 44 7.49 1.71 9.29
CA SER A 44 7.70 3.00 9.93
C SER A 44 9.02 2.98 10.70
N PRO A 45 9.80 4.07 10.69
CA PRO A 45 10.94 4.18 11.59
C PRO A 45 10.42 4.38 13.02
N LYS A 46 11.27 4.10 14.02
CA LYS A 46 11.04 4.60 15.37
C LYS A 46 11.63 5.99 15.50
N ARG A 47 11.03 6.82 16.36
CA ARG A 47 11.49 8.20 16.60
C ARG A 47 12.93 8.27 17.13
N GLU A 48 13.39 7.23 17.82
CA GLU A 48 14.77 7.10 18.30
C GLU A 48 15.77 6.75 17.17
N ASP A 49 15.30 6.10 16.11
CA ASP A 49 16.16 5.64 15.02
C ASP A 49 16.37 6.74 13.96
N THR A 50 15.42 7.67 13.82
CA THR A 50 15.41 8.71 12.77
C THR A 50 16.55 9.74 12.87
N ASP A 51 17.22 9.85 14.01
CA ASP A 51 18.39 10.72 14.16
C ASP A 51 19.65 10.12 13.51
N THR A 52 19.68 8.80 13.28
CA THR A 52 20.85 8.06 12.77
C THR A 52 20.57 7.27 11.49
N ASP A 53 19.31 6.92 11.25
CA ASP A 53 18.83 6.26 10.04
C ASP A 53 18.11 7.27 9.15
N LEU A 54 18.80 7.72 8.10
CA LEU A 54 18.22 8.59 7.07
C LEU A 54 17.23 7.86 6.15
N GLY A 55 17.10 6.54 6.31
CA GLY A 55 16.27 5.67 5.49
C GLY A 55 16.97 5.23 4.20
N THR A 56 16.62 4.04 3.74
CA THR A 56 16.92 3.58 2.38
C THR A 56 15.64 3.27 1.64
N ASN A 57 15.73 3.23 0.31
CA ASN A 57 14.62 2.84 -0.54
C ASN A 57 14.89 1.51 -1.24
N ALA A 58 13.84 0.71 -1.37
CA ALA A 58 13.79 -0.42 -2.27
C ALA A 58 13.17 0.04 -3.59
N ALA A 59 13.78 -0.35 -4.71
CA ALA A 59 13.23 -0.15 -6.04
C ALA A 59 12.93 -1.51 -6.69
N ILE A 60 11.76 -1.63 -7.31
CA ILE A 60 11.35 -2.80 -8.10
C ILE A 60 11.21 -2.32 -9.54
N ALA A 61 12.13 -2.72 -10.42
CA ALA A 61 11.97 -2.57 -11.86
C ALA A 61 11.15 -3.73 -12.41
N ARG A 62 10.01 -3.43 -13.04
CA ARG A 62 9.11 -4.43 -13.62
C ARG A 62 9.29 -4.60 -15.12
N THR A 63 9.75 -3.55 -15.79
CA THR A 63 9.94 -3.52 -17.24
C THR A 63 11.41 -3.33 -17.59
N THR A 64 11.77 -3.69 -18.83
CA THR A 64 13.12 -3.43 -19.36
C THR A 64 13.44 -1.94 -19.32
N ALA A 65 12.47 -1.07 -19.65
CA ALA A 65 12.65 0.37 -19.59
C ALA A 65 12.97 0.85 -18.17
N GLY A 66 12.24 0.35 -17.17
CA GLY A 66 12.50 0.67 -15.76
C GLY A 66 13.88 0.19 -15.29
N ALA A 67 14.27 -1.02 -15.67
CA ALA A 67 15.58 -1.58 -15.31
C ALA A 67 16.73 -0.79 -15.96
N THR A 68 16.60 -0.43 -17.24
CA THR A 68 17.57 0.40 -17.95
C THR A 68 17.69 1.78 -17.31
N LEU A 69 16.57 2.42 -16.98
CA LEU A 69 16.59 3.74 -16.34
C LEU A 69 17.29 3.71 -14.97
N LEU A 70 17.05 2.69 -14.14
CA LEU A 70 17.75 2.55 -12.87
C LEU A 70 19.26 2.34 -13.06
N ALA A 71 19.66 1.54 -14.04
CA ALA A 71 21.07 1.28 -14.34
C ALA A 71 21.78 2.55 -14.86
N GLU A 72 21.14 3.32 -15.73
CA GLU A 72 21.66 4.60 -16.23
C GLU A 72 21.78 5.64 -15.12
N ALA A 73 20.78 5.73 -14.23
CA ALA A 73 20.81 6.62 -13.07
C ALA A 73 21.96 6.26 -12.11
N ALA A 74 22.19 4.96 -11.88
CA ALA A 74 23.33 4.50 -11.08
C ALA A 74 24.67 4.84 -11.75
N ALA A 75 24.81 4.57 -13.06
CA ALA A 75 26.02 4.88 -13.83
C ALA A 75 26.33 6.39 -13.89
N ALA A 76 25.30 7.24 -13.88
CA ALA A 76 25.42 8.68 -13.81
C ALA A 76 25.70 9.22 -12.39
N GLY A 77 25.71 8.36 -11.37
CA GLY A 77 25.90 8.75 -9.97
C GLY A 77 24.70 9.45 -9.32
N ALA A 78 23.52 9.39 -9.93
CA ALA A 78 22.29 9.99 -9.39
C ALA A 78 21.72 9.18 -8.21
N LEU A 79 22.04 7.90 -8.14
CA LEU A 79 21.70 7.00 -7.03
C LEU A 79 22.81 5.97 -6.82
N VAL A 80 22.81 5.35 -5.65
CA VAL A 80 23.71 4.22 -5.32
C VAL A 80 22.83 2.98 -5.09
N ILE A 81 23.14 1.90 -5.80
CA ILE A 81 22.53 0.59 -5.57
C ILE A 81 23.44 -0.16 -4.60
N ASP A 82 23.00 -0.32 -3.35
CA ASP A 82 23.78 -0.96 -2.29
C ASP A 82 23.79 -2.50 -2.42
N ARG A 83 22.59 -3.09 -2.50
CA ARG A 83 22.41 -4.55 -2.52
C ARG A 83 21.11 -4.96 -3.17
N ASP A 84 21.06 -6.21 -3.62
CA ASP A 84 19.83 -6.86 -4.05
C ASP A 84 18.95 -7.25 -2.85
N ILE A 85 17.64 -7.24 -3.05
CA ILE A 85 16.65 -7.73 -2.10
C ILE A 85 15.65 -8.68 -2.77
N THR A 86 14.99 -9.50 -1.97
CA THR A 86 13.94 -10.42 -2.42
C THR A 86 12.55 -9.87 -2.09
N PRO A 87 11.49 -10.41 -2.70
CA PRO A 87 10.12 -10.11 -2.29
C PRO A 87 9.84 -10.32 -0.80
N ASP A 88 10.51 -11.28 -0.15
CA ASP A 88 10.32 -11.55 1.28
C ASP A 88 10.85 -10.42 2.18
N HIS A 89 11.92 -9.73 1.76
CA HIS A 89 12.34 -8.51 2.45
C HIS A 89 11.24 -7.45 2.40
N MET A 90 10.56 -7.30 1.25
CA MET A 90 9.45 -6.36 1.12
C MET A 90 8.25 -6.72 2.00
N SER A 91 8.00 -8.01 2.24
CA SER A 91 6.98 -8.45 3.21
C SER A 91 7.27 -7.97 4.64
N THR A 92 8.55 -7.78 4.97
CA THR A 92 9.00 -7.27 6.29
C THR A 92 8.99 -5.74 6.34
N TYR A 93 9.35 -5.08 5.24
CA TYR A 93 9.37 -3.61 5.17
C TYR A 93 7.97 -3.02 5.01
N GLN A 94 7.08 -3.69 4.27
CA GLN A 94 5.77 -3.17 3.90
C GLN A 94 4.63 -4.14 4.26
N PRO A 95 4.56 -4.66 5.51
CA PRO A 95 3.58 -5.68 5.89
C PRO A 95 2.13 -5.19 5.79
N HIS A 96 1.92 -3.89 5.91
CA HIS A 96 0.62 -3.26 5.74
C HIS A 96 0.13 -3.33 4.28
N GLN A 97 1.03 -3.24 3.29
CA GLN A 97 0.68 -3.41 1.88
C GLN A 97 0.33 -4.87 1.57
N LEU A 98 1.07 -5.81 2.15
CA LEU A 98 0.76 -7.24 2.06
C LEU A 98 -0.64 -7.53 2.62
N THR A 99 -0.91 -7.06 3.85
CA THR A 99 -2.22 -7.25 4.51
C THR A 99 -3.36 -6.60 3.73
N LYS A 100 -3.14 -5.39 3.17
CA LYS A 100 -4.13 -4.72 2.31
C LYS A 100 -4.42 -5.53 1.05
N LYS A 101 -3.40 -6.14 0.42
CA LYS A 101 -3.55 -6.95 -0.78
C LYS A 101 -4.45 -8.18 -0.52
N TYR A 102 -4.18 -8.94 0.54
CA TYR A 102 -5.01 -10.07 0.95
C TYR A 102 -6.46 -9.66 1.28
N ALA A 103 -6.63 -8.49 1.90
CA ALA A 103 -7.95 -8.00 2.28
C ALA A 103 -8.77 -7.38 1.14
N ALA A 104 -8.20 -7.18 -0.06
CA ALA A 104 -8.85 -6.43 -1.13
C ALA A 104 -10.17 -7.08 -1.58
N TRP A 105 -10.16 -8.38 -1.87
CA TRP A 105 -11.35 -9.11 -2.31
C TRP A 105 -12.48 -9.19 -1.26
N PRO A 106 -12.25 -9.57 0.00
CA PRO A 106 -13.33 -9.55 1.00
C PRO A 106 -13.87 -8.13 1.23
N ARG A 107 -13.04 -7.09 1.11
CA ARG A 107 -13.53 -5.69 1.16
C ARG A 107 -14.43 -5.36 -0.03
N TYR A 108 -14.14 -5.88 -1.22
CA TYR A 108 -15.01 -5.75 -2.40
C TYR A 108 -16.35 -6.45 -2.21
N GLN A 109 -16.35 -7.64 -1.61
CA GLN A 109 -17.59 -8.30 -1.23
C GLN A 109 -18.40 -7.47 -0.22
N GLY A 110 -17.74 -6.84 0.74
CA GLY A 110 -18.39 -5.95 1.71
C GLY A 110 -19.02 -4.72 1.05
N LEU A 111 -18.41 -4.16 0.01
CA LEU A 111 -19.01 -3.10 -0.81
C LEU A 111 -20.26 -3.60 -1.54
N LYS A 112 -20.15 -4.78 -2.17
CA LYS A 112 -21.26 -5.41 -2.89
C LYS A 112 -22.46 -5.65 -1.97
N ASP A 113 -22.24 -6.19 -0.77
CA ASP A 113 -23.29 -6.42 0.23
C ASP A 113 -23.95 -5.12 0.72
N ALA A 114 -23.21 -4.02 0.70
CA ALA A 114 -23.72 -2.69 1.04
C ALA A 114 -24.48 -2.02 -0.12
N GLY A 115 -24.67 -2.72 -1.26
CA GLY A 115 -25.29 -2.16 -2.46
C GLY A 115 -24.42 -1.12 -3.17
N ARG A 116 -23.11 -1.11 -2.93
CA ARG A 116 -22.16 -0.20 -3.58
C ARG A 116 -21.57 -0.82 -4.85
N LEU A 117 -21.05 0.06 -5.71
CA LEU A 117 -20.23 -0.34 -6.85
C LEU A 117 -18.96 -1.03 -6.37
N MET A 118 -18.72 -2.22 -6.92
CA MET A 118 -17.51 -3.00 -6.70
C MET A 118 -16.56 -2.78 -7.88
N PRO A 119 -15.30 -2.36 -7.65
CA PRO A 119 -14.34 -2.23 -8.74
C PRO A 119 -14.13 -3.57 -9.46
N GLN A 120 -14.06 -3.52 -10.79
CA GLN A 120 -13.60 -4.65 -11.60
C GLN A 120 -12.09 -4.51 -11.79
N THR A 121 -11.35 -5.57 -11.48
CA THR A 121 -9.89 -5.59 -11.58
C THR A 121 -9.44 -6.85 -12.28
N GLU A 122 -8.46 -6.73 -13.16
CA GLU A 122 -7.85 -7.87 -13.83
C GLU A 122 -6.41 -8.07 -13.37
N ARG A 123 -5.93 -9.33 -13.41
CA ARG A 123 -4.53 -9.71 -13.19
C ARG A 123 -3.92 -9.32 -11.82
N LEU A 124 -4.74 -8.87 -10.87
CA LEU A 124 -4.31 -8.53 -9.50
C LEU A 124 -4.44 -9.68 -8.50
N ARG A 125 -4.98 -10.85 -8.93
CA ARG A 125 -5.07 -12.10 -8.15
C ARG A 125 -5.78 -11.98 -6.79
N ILE A 126 -6.58 -10.93 -6.58
CA ILE A 126 -7.18 -10.63 -5.27
C ILE A 126 -8.11 -11.73 -4.76
N GLN A 127 -8.76 -12.49 -5.65
CA GLN A 127 -9.57 -13.66 -5.28
C GLN A 127 -8.69 -14.80 -4.78
N ALA A 128 -7.72 -15.24 -5.60
CA ALA A 128 -6.80 -16.31 -5.24
C ALA A 128 -6.07 -16.02 -3.93
N LEU A 129 -5.61 -14.79 -3.73
CA LEU A 129 -4.97 -14.38 -2.48
C LEU A 129 -5.93 -14.45 -1.29
N ALA A 130 -7.20 -14.06 -1.46
CA ALA A 130 -8.17 -14.21 -0.37
C ALA A 130 -8.43 -15.69 -0.04
N ASP A 131 -8.40 -16.59 -1.02
CA ASP A 131 -8.57 -18.04 -0.81
C ASP A 131 -7.40 -18.66 0.00
N GLU A 132 -6.25 -18.00 0.08
CA GLU A 132 -5.12 -18.40 0.94
C GLU A 132 -5.32 -18.02 2.42
N MET A 133 -6.29 -17.13 2.71
CA MET A 133 -6.54 -16.63 4.06
C MET A 133 -7.63 -17.42 4.78
N PRO A 134 -7.57 -17.55 6.12
CA PRO A 134 -8.64 -18.18 6.87
C PRO A 134 -9.99 -17.46 6.66
N ASP A 135 -11.07 -18.24 6.50
CA ASP A 135 -12.42 -17.70 6.28
C ASP A 135 -12.84 -16.65 7.31
N ALA A 136 -12.44 -16.84 8.58
CA ALA A 136 -12.71 -15.91 9.65
C ALA A 136 -12.08 -14.52 9.40
N VAL A 137 -10.86 -14.47 8.85
CA VAL A 137 -10.16 -13.22 8.49
C VAL A 137 -10.88 -12.54 7.34
N ASN A 138 -11.26 -13.29 6.30
CA ASN A 138 -12.02 -12.78 5.16
C ASN A 138 -13.39 -12.22 5.60
N ALA A 139 -14.12 -12.96 6.43
CA ALA A 139 -15.40 -12.54 6.99
C ALA A 139 -15.26 -11.24 7.81
N GLN A 140 -14.21 -11.11 8.62
CA GLN A 140 -13.94 -9.90 9.39
C GLN A 140 -13.70 -8.68 8.49
N GLN A 141 -12.90 -8.82 7.42
CA GLN A 141 -12.66 -7.73 6.47
C GLN A 141 -13.94 -7.31 5.73
N ARG A 142 -14.73 -8.30 5.29
CA ARG A 142 -16.01 -8.08 4.61
C ARG A 142 -17.01 -7.34 5.50
N GLN A 143 -17.24 -7.84 6.72
CA GLN A 143 -18.15 -7.22 7.69
C GLN A 143 -17.67 -5.83 8.12
N GLY A 144 -16.35 -5.67 8.31
CA GLY A 144 -15.75 -4.38 8.61
C GLY A 144 -15.99 -3.34 7.52
N THR A 145 -15.93 -3.72 6.24
CA THR A 145 -16.27 -2.81 5.14
C THR A 145 -17.75 -2.47 5.12
N LEU A 146 -18.63 -3.46 5.24
CA LEU A 146 -20.08 -3.25 5.30
C LEU A 146 -20.47 -2.26 6.41
N ALA A 147 -19.90 -2.43 7.61
CA ALA A 147 -20.14 -1.53 8.74
C ALA A 147 -19.67 -0.09 8.47
N ARG A 148 -18.51 0.09 7.82
CA ARG A 148 -17.99 1.42 7.44
C ARG A 148 -18.90 2.13 6.44
N VAL A 149 -19.42 1.40 5.45
CA VAL A 149 -20.37 1.96 4.47
C VAL A 149 -21.66 2.38 5.17
N LYS A 150 -22.24 1.52 6.01
CA LYS A 150 -23.47 1.84 6.77
C LYS A 150 -23.30 3.04 7.70
N ALA A 151 -22.10 3.25 8.24
CA ALA A 151 -21.77 4.38 9.11
C ALA A 151 -21.43 5.68 8.34
N GLY A 152 -21.56 5.72 7.00
CA GLY A 152 -21.20 6.88 6.19
C GLY A 152 -19.70 7.16 6.11
N LYS A 153 -18.85 6.25 6.60
CA LYS A 153 -17.38 6.39 6.61
C LYS A 153 -16.70 5.95 5.31
N ALA A 154 -17.50 5.56 4.32
CA ALA A 154 -17.04 5.18 2.99
C ALA A 154 -17.25 6.30 1.94
N ASP A 155 -17.95 7.36 2.32
CA ASP A 155 -18.30 8.45 1.43
C ASP A 155 -17.32 9.60 1.54
N GLN A 156 -17.15 10.30 0.43
CA GLN A 156 -16.47 11.57 0.39
C GLN A 156 -17.40 12.61 -0.21
N PRO A 157 -17.30 13.88 0.24
CA PRO A 157 -18.07 14.95 -0.36
C PRO A 157 -17.75 15.03 -1.85
N THR A 158 -18.79 15.20 -2.67
CA THR A 158 -18.62 15.52 -4.09
C THR A 158 -17.73 16.75 -4.22
N PRO A 159 -16.65 16.70 -5.02
CA PRO A 159 -15.80 17.86 -5.25
C PRO A 159 -16.67 19.03 -5.72
N LYS A 160 -16.54 20.18 -5.06
CA LYS A 160 -17.17 21.42 -5.53
C LYS A 160 -16.31 21.99 -6.66
N PRO A 161 -16.90 22.54 -7.72
CA PRO A 161 -16.13 23.27 -8.73
C PRO A 161 -15.31 24.35 -8.04
N CYS A 162 -14.06 24.55 -8.46
CA CYS A 162 -13.34 25.77 -8.10
C CYS A 162 -14.13 26.96 -8.64
N SER A 163 -14.51 27.88 -7.75
CA SER A 163 -15.08 29.18 -8.09
C SER A 163 -14.07 30.04 -8.83
#